data_AF-A0A7X8K2Q5-F1
#
_entry.id   AF-A0A7X8K2Q5-F1
#
_cell.length_a   1.000
_cell.length_b   1.000
_cell.length_c   1.000
_cell.angle_alpha   90.00
_cell.angle_beta   90.00
_cell.angle_gamma   90.00
#
_symmetry.space_group_name_H-M   'P 1'
#
loop_
_entity.id
_entity.type
_entity.pdbx_description
1 polymer ?
#
loop_
_entity_poly.entity_id
_entity_poly.type
_entity_poly.pdbx_seq_one_letter_code
_entity_poly.pdbx_strand_id
1 'polypeptide(L)'
;QKLDSIVNYSILARPGQLLYAHKQGIEYISKDLRQLMEKYLEDKNNQLALQAKKLESLSPLKVLARGFSICQSTDGKIVSSINQVGPGEFVEVRVSDGRMDCQVVEVKPNHD
;
A
#
# COMPACT_ATOMS: atom_id res chain seq x y z
N GLN A 1 33.35 -56.87 31.14
CA GLN A 1 33.79 -55.60 31.76
C GLN A 1 33.78 -54.36 30.85
N LYS A 2 33.97 -54.44 29.52
CA LYS A 2 33.76 -53.28 28.60
C LYS A 2 32.37 -53.21 27.93
N LEU A 3 31.58 -54.29 28.02
CA LEU A 3 30.26 -54.39 27.39
C LEU A 3 29.16 -53.73 28.24
N ASP A 4 29.28 -53.82 29.57
CA ASP A 4 28.32 -53.22 30.52
C ASP A 4 28.37 -51.69 30.55
N SER A 5 29.51 -51.10 30.18
CA SER A 5 29.68 -49.64 30.15
C SER A 5 29.00 -48.97 28.95
N ILE A 6 28.73 -49.70 27.86
CA ILE A 6 28.05 -49.15 26.67
C ILE A 6 26.53 -49.18 26.85
N VAL A 7 26.01 -50.16 27.58
CA VAL A 7 24.58 -50.26 27.93
C VAL A 7 24.15 -49.15 28.89
N ASN A 8 25.10 -48.59 29.64
CA ASN A 8 24.86 -47.52 30.61
C ASN A 8 24.82 -46.11 30.00
N TYR A 9 25.16 -45.95 28.72
CA TYR A 9 24.93 -44.70 28.00
C TYR A 9 23.49 -44.67 27.51
N SER A 10 22.65 -44.19 28.41
CA SER A 10 21.23 -43.81 28.39
C SER A 10 20.76 -42.94 27.21
N ILE A 11 21.51 -42.90 26.11
CA ILE A 11 21.14 -42.26 24.83
C ILE A 11 20.61 -43.33 23.85
N LEU A 12 21.09 -44.57 23.93
CA LEU A 12 20.63 -45.70 23.09
C LEU A 12 19.50 -46.52 23.71
N ALA A 13 19.16 -46.28 24.98
CA ALA A 13 18.04 -46.97 25.64
C ALA A 13 16.67 -46.44 25.15
N ARG A 14 16.61 -45.20 24.62
CA ARG A 14 15.38 -44.58 24.10
C ARG A 14 15.61 -43.67 22.88
N PRO A 15 16.15 -44.20 21.76
CA PRO A 15 16.35 -43.42 20.54
C PRO A 15 15.06 -42.78 20.03
N GLY A 16 13.91 -43.42 20.25
CA GLY A 16 12.59 -42.87 19.89
C GLY A 16 12.22 -41.58 20.61
N GLN A 17 12.61 -41.38 21.88
CA GLN A 17 12.28 -40.15 22.61
C GLN A 17 13.08 -38.95 22.12
N LEU A 18 14.36 -39.16 21.79
CA LEU A 18 15.23 -38.10 21.23
C LEU A 18 14.77 -37.69 19.82
N LEU A 19 14.47 -38.68 18.96
CA LEU A 19 13.91 -38.45 17.63
C LEU A 19 12.56 -37.74 17.68
N TYR A 20 11.70 -38.11 18.64
CA TYR A 20 10.40 -37.47 18.82
C TYR A 20 10.52 -36.01 19.29
N ALA A 21 11.44 -35.72 20.22
CA ALA A 21 11.71 -34.35 20.67
C ALA A 21 12.25 -33.46 19.53
N HIS A 22 13.17 -33.96 18.72
CA HIS A 22 13.67 -33.23 17.55
C HIS A 22 12.56 -33.00 16.50
N LYS A 23 11.73 -34.01 16.24
CA LYS A 23 10.59 -33.89 15.32
C LYS A 23 9.58 -32.83 15.80
N GLN A 24 9.25 -32.84 17.09
CA GLN A 24 8.37 -31.82 17.68
C GLN A 24 8.98 -30.41 17.61
N GLY A 25 10.29 -30.28 17.83
CA GLY A 25 10.99 -29.01 17.67
C GLY A 25 10.90 -28.46 16.24
N ILE A 26 11.10 -29.33 15.24
CA ILE A 26 10.97 -28.95 13.82
C ILE A 26 9.52 -28.55 13.51
N GLU A 27 8.53 -29.31 13.97
CA GLU A 27 7.11 -28.97 13.76
C GLU A 27 6.77 -27.62 14.39
N TYR A 28 7.21 -27.37 15.63
CA TYR A 28 7.02 -26.10 16.32
C TYR A 28 7.65 -24.92 15.56
N ILE A 29 8.95 -25.02 15.22
CA ILE A 29 9.68 -23.97 14.49
C ILE A 29 9.04 -23.72 13.12
N SER A 30 8.61 -24.78 12.42
CA SER A 30 7.97 -24.64 11.10
C SER A 30 6.63 -23.93 11.18
N LYS A 31 5.85 -24.16 12.26
CA LYS A 31 4.56 -23.52 12.48
C LYS A 31 4.74 -22.06 12.86
N ASP A 32 5.69 -21.78 13.75
CA ASP A 32 6.02 -20.42 14.19
C ASP A 32 6.52 -19.57 13.02
N LEU A 33 7.42 -20.12 12.20
CA LEU A 33 7.91 -19.47 10.98
C LEU A 33 6.78 -19.10 10.02
N ARG A 34 5.82 -20.01 9.79
CA ARG A 34 4.66 -19.73 8.93
C ARG A 34 3.81 -18.60 9.47
N GLN A 35 3.49 -18.61 10.76
CA GLN A 35 2.69 -17.55 11.39
C GLN A 35 3.39 -16.19 11.29
N LEU A 36 4.71 -16.15 11.53
CA LEU A 36 5.48 -14.92 11.42
C LEU A 36 5.55 -14.42 9.96
N MET A 37 5.69 -15.32 8.99
CA MET A 37 5.68 -14.96 7.56
C MET A 37 4.32 -14.44 7.11
N GLU A 38 3.22 -15.09 7.51
CA GLU A 38 1.86 -14.65 7.20
C GLU A 38 1.62 -13.24 7.74
N LYS A 39 1.97 -13.01 9.01
CA LYS A 39 1.84 -11.69 9.64
C LYS A 39 2.70 -10.63 8.95
N TYR A 40 3.94 -10.96 8.60
CA TYR A 40 4.83 -10.05 7.90
C TYR A 40 4.29 -9.65 6.53
N LEU A 41 3.76 -10.62 5.76
CA LEU A 41 3.16 -10.36 4.45
C LEU A 41 1.87 -9.54 4.58
N GLU A 42 1.04 -9.81 5.58
CA GLU A 42 -0.17 -9.03 5.87
C GLU A 42 0.16 -7.57 6.19
N ASP A 43 1.14 -7.34 7.09
CA ASP A 43 1.61 -5.99 7.42
C ASP A 43 2.16 -5.26 6.19
N LYS A 44 2.91 -5.96 5.33
CA LYS A 44 3.44 -5.37 4.08
C LYS A 44 2.36 -5.03 3.08
N ASN A 45 1.37 -5.90 2.90
CA ASN A 45 0.21 -5.64 2.05
C ASN A 45 -0.61 -4.46 2.57
N ASN A 46 -0.81 -4.36 3.88
CA ASN A 46 -1.50 -3.23 4.50
C ASN A 46 -0.73 -1.91 4.31
N GLN A 47 0.60 -1.93 4.50
CA GLN A 47 1.46 -0.76 4.23
C GLN A 47 1.39 -0.33 2.75
N LEU A 48 1.46 -1.29 1.82
CA LEU A 48 1.33 -1.02 0.39
C LEU A 48 -0.05 -0.45 0.05
N ALA A 49 -1.13 -1.02 0.59
CA ALA A 49 -2.48 -0.54 0.36
C ALA A 49 -2.70 0.88 0.90
N LEU A 50 -2.12 1.20 2.06
CA LEU A 50 -2.16 2.56 2.62
C LEU A 50 -1.37 3.56 1.78
N GLN A 51 -0.19 3.18 1.29
CA GLN A 51 0.61 4.02 0.39
C GLN A 51 -0.07 4.19 -0.97
N ALA A 52 -0.66 3.13 -1.51
CA ALA A 52 -1.46 3.19 -2.72
C ALA A 52 -2.69 4.10 -2.54
N LYS A 53 -3.43 3.99 -1.43
CA LYS A 53 -4.53 4.91 -1.11
C LYS A 53 -4.08 6.36 -0.97
N LYS A 54 -2.91 6.62 -0.36
CA LYS A 54 -2.32 7.97 -0.30
C LYS A 54 -1.98 8.46 -1.71
N LEU A 55 -1.35 7.64 -2.54
CA LEU A 55 -1.04 7.97 -3.93
C LEU A 55 -2.31 8.19 -4.76
N GLU A 56 -3.35 7.40 -4.54
CA GLU A 56 -4.67 7.57 -5.16
C GLU A 56 -5.34 8.87 -4.73
N SER A 57 -5.21 9.29 -3.47
CA SER A 57 -5.72 10.57 -2.98
C SER A 57 -4.95 11.77 -3.53
N LEU A 58 -3.69 11.55 -3.90
CA LEU A 58 -2.80 12.53 -4.51
C LEU A 58 -2.83 12.47 -6.04
N SER A 59 -3.69 11.64 -6.64
CA SER A 59 -3.73 11.45 -8.09
C SER A 59 -4.85 12.30 -8.72
N PRO A 60 -4.51 13.44 -9.35
CA PRO A 60 -5.42 14.22 -10.19
C PRO A 60 -6.25 13.35 -11.14
N LEU A 61 -5.70 12.21 -11.60
CA LEU A 61 -6.37 11.26 -12.49
C LEU A 61 -7.66 10.67 -11.93
N LYS A 62 -7.82 10.46 -10.61
CA LYS A 62 -9.10 9.96 -10.05
C LYS A 62 -10.17 11.03 -9.95
N VAL A 63 -9.80 12.30 -9.74
CA VAL A 63 -10.72 13.43 -9.85
C VAL A 63 -11.22 13.54 -11.29
N LEU A 64 -10.29 13.45 -12.24
CA LEU A 64 -10.62 13.47 -13.67
C LEU A 64 -11.47 12.26 -14.11
N ALA A 65 -11.19 11.05 -13.62
CA ALA A 65 -11.93 9.84 -13.94
C ALA A 65 -13.37 9.81 -13.39
N ARG A 66 -13.70 10.65 -12.41
CA ARG A 66 -15.07 10.82 -11.88
C ARG A 66 -15.88 11.87 -12.66
N GLY A 67 -15.34 12.37 -13.78
CA GLY A 67 -16.00 13.37 -14.63
C GLY A 67 -15.76 14.81 -14.18
N PHE A 68 -14.84 15.06 -13.26
CA PHE A 68 -14.44 16.42 -12.90
C PHE A 68 -13.30 16.89 -13.80
N SER A 69 -13.17 18.19 -13.98
CA SER A 69 -12.07 18.82 -14.72
C SER A 69 -11.19 19.63 -13.76
N ILE A 70 -9.91 19.76 -14.08
CA ILE A 70 -8.99 20.64 -13.35
C ILE A 70 -8.77 21.90 -14.18
N CYS A 71 -9.11 23.06 -13.63
CA CYS A 71 -8.84 24.34 -14.25
C CYS A 71 -7.48 24.87 -13.79
N GLN A 72 -6.63 25.27 -14.71
CA GLN A 72 -5.32 25.87 -14.46
C GLN A 72 -5.21 27.21 -15.18
N SER A 73 -4.57 28.18 -14.54
CA SER A 73 -4.19 29.44 -15.19
C SER A 73 -3.07 29.19 -16.23
N THR A 74 -2.80 30.16 -17.11
CA THR A 74 -1.70 30.10 -18.10
C THR A 74 -0.34 29.80 -17.48
N ASP A 75 -0.15 30.15 -16.20
CA ASP A 75 1.08 29.89 -15.44
C ASP A 75 1.15 28.46 -14.85
N GLY A 76 0.16 27.61 -15.15
CA GLY A 76 0.06 26.24 -14.65
C GLY A 76 -0.44 26.10 -13.20
N LYS A 77 -0.80 27.20 -12.54
CA LYS A 77 -1.38 27.20 -11.18
C LYS A 77 -2.83 26.73 -11.22
N ILE A 78 -3.24 25.91 -10.26
CA ILE A 78 -4.63 25.45 -10.12
C ILE A 78 -5.52 26.64 -9.74
N VAL A 79 -6.61 26.81 -10.49
CA VAL A 79 -7.66 27.78 -10.19
C VAL A 79 -8.68 27.10 -9.27
N SER A 80 -8.71 27.50 -8.00
CA SER A 80 -9.60 26.97 -6.96
C SER A 80 -10.62 28.00 -6.45
N SER A 81 -10.51 29.27 -6.85
CA SER A 81 -11.42 30.34 -6.48
C SER A 81 -11.76 31.23 -7.67
N ILE A 82 -12.99 31.74 -7.69
CA ILE A 82 -13.48 32.68 -8.70
C ILE A 82 -12.69 34.01 -8.73
N ASN A 83 -12.01 34.36 -7.64
CA ASN A 83 -11.22 35.60 -7.56
C ASN A 83 -9.83 35.47 -8.21
N GLN A 84 -9.47 34.26 -8.66
CA GLN A 84 -8.16 33.98 -9.27
C GLN A 84 -8.16 34.13 -10.78
N VAL A 85 -9.34 34.26 -11.41
CA VAL A 85 -9.50 34.42 -12.85
C VAL A 85 -10.59 35.43 -13.17
N GLY A 86 -10.40 36.20 -14.24
CA GLY A 86 -11.35 37.22 -14.70
C GLY A 86 -11.96 36.92 -16.08
N PRO A 87 -13.10 37.55 -16.44
CA PRO A 87 -13.60 37.52 -17.81
C PRO A 87 -12.55 37.99 -18.83
N GLY A 88 -12.41 37.25 -19.92
CA GLY A 88 -11.43 37.49 -20.98
C GLY A 88 -10.11 36.74 -20.79
N GLU A 89 -9.81 36.22 -19.60
CA GLU A 89 -8.58 35.46 -19.35
C GLU A 89 -8.62 34.05 -19.92
N PHE A 90 -7.44 33.53 -20.26
CA PHE A 90 -7.26 32.17 -20.74
C PHE A 90 -6.92 31.22 -19.60
N VAL A 91 -7.49 30.01 -19.67
CA VAL A 91 -7.26 28.92 -18.71
C VAL A 91 -7.11 27.60 -19.45
N GLU A 92 -6.24 26.72 -18.96
CA GLU A 92 -6.14 25.33 -19.41
C GLU A 92 -7.09 24.48 -18.56
N VAL A 93 -8.02 23.80 -19.21
CA VAL A 93 -8.88 22.80 -18.57
C VAL A 93 -8.36 21.41 -18.90
N ARG A 94 -7.99 20.65 -17.88
CA ARG A 94 -7.57 19.26 -18.00
C ARG A 94 -8.72 18.32 -17.68
N VAL A 95 -8.92 17.34 -18.55
CA VAL A 95 -9.89 16.25 -18.44
C VAL A 95 -9.15 14.91 -18.48
N SER A 96 -9.85 13.79 -18.29
CA SER A 96 -9.22 12.45 -18.21
C SER A 96 -8.51 12.03 -19.50
N ASP A 97 -8.96 12.53 -20.65
CA ASP A 97 -8.51 12.17 -21.99
C ASP A 97 -7.76 13.30 -22.71
N GLY A 98 -7.54 14.46 -22.06
CA GLY A 98 -6.90 15.57 -22.74
C GLY A 98 -6.84 16.89 -21.97
N ARG A 99 -6.50 17.94 -22.72
CA ARG A 99 -6.40 19.34 -22.28
C ARG A 99 -7.07 20.25 -23.31
N MET A 100 -7.67 21.33 -22.83
CA MET A 100 -8.39 22.30 -23.64
C MET A 100 -8.01 23.71 -23.20
N ASP A 101 -7.67 24.57 -24.17
CA ASP A 101 -7.50 26.00 -23.92
C ASP A 101 -8.86 26.68 -23.98
N CYS A 102 -9.24 27.32 -22.88
CA CYS A 102 -10.55 27.93 -22.70
C CYS A 102 -10.39 29.41 -22.36
N GLN A 103 -11.38 30.22 -22.75
CA GLN A 103 -11.48 31.62 -22.33
C GLN A 103 -12.63 31.77 -21.33
N VAL A 104 -12.38 32.47 -20.23
CA VAL A 104 -13.42 32.79 -19.24
C VAL A 104 -14.36 33.84 -19.83
N VAL A 105 -15.63 33.50 -20.02
CA VAL A 105 -16.62 34.45 -20.54
C VAL A 105 -17.24 35.27 -19.42
N GLU A 106 -17.54 34.63 -18.29
CA GLU A 106 -18.26 35.24 -17.17
C GLU A 106 -17.92 34.50 -15.88
N VAL A 107 -17.85 35.23 -14.76
CA VAL A 107 -17.59 34.68 -13.42
C VAL A 107 -18.75 35.06 -12.51
N LYS A 108 -19.44 34.05 -11.94
CA LYS A 108 -20.57 34.25 -11.02
C LYS A 108 -20.26 33.63 -9.67
N PRO A 109 -20.32 34.40 -8.56
CA PRO A 109 -20.31 33.81 -7.23
C PRO A 109 -21.60 33.01 -7.00
N ASN A 110 -21.50 31.86 -6.35
CA ASN A 110 -22.67 31.21 -5.79
C ASN A 110 -23.20 32.08 -4.64
N HIS A 111 -24.49 32.41 -4.70
CA HIS A 111 -25.22 32.96 -3.57
C HIS A 111 -25.78 31.77 -2.77
N ASP A 112 -25.25 31.56 -1.57
CA ASP A 112 -25.97 30.89 -0.48
C ASP A 112 -26.61 31.98 0.41
#